data_AF-A0A3S3UL82-F1
#
_entry.id   AF-A0A3S3UL82-F1
#
_cell.length_a   1.000
_cell.length_b   1.000
_cell.length_c   1.000
_cell.angle_alpha   90.00
_cell.angle_beta   90.00
_cell.angle_gamma   90.00
#
_symmetry.space_group_name_H-M   'P 1'
#
loop_
_entity.id
_entity.type
_entity.pdbx_description
1 polymer ?
#
loop_
_entity_poly.entity_id
_entity_poly.type
_entity_poly.pdbx_seq_one_letter_code
_entity_poly.pdbx_strand_id
1 'polypeptide(L)'
;MPKRLNKSAELVWTRMVSISGILVDRIEANLKDEGLPPLSWYDVLLEVERAGPGGIRPFEIKERLLLPQYGTSRLLKRLADAGYVTTADCVADGRGQIVTITPAGRDIRAQMWPVYANALRTDVQEKLTGEEAEQLAALLGKLRPT
;
A
#
# COMPACT_ATOMS: atom_id res chain seq x y z
N MET A 1 -20.17 28.14 20.61
CA MET A 1 -20.05 28.07 19.14
C MET A 1 -18.84 27.22 18.79
N PRO A 2 -18.96 26.20 17.92
CA PRO A 2 -17.78 25.50 17.44
C PRO A 2 -16.87 26.50 16.72
N LYS A 3 -15.56 26.48 17.03
CA LYS A 3 -14.57 27.33 16.35
C LYS A 3 -14.63 27.01 14.86
N ARG A 4 -14.78 28.05 14.02
CA ARG A 4 -14.72 27.89 12.56
C ARG A 4 -13.36 27.31 12.17
N LEU A 5 -13.36 26.34 11.26
CA LEU A 5 -12.15 25.76 10.69
C LEU A 5 -11.38 26.86 9.94
N ASN A 6 -10.04 26.85 10.02
CA ASN A 6 -9.23 27.77 9.24
C ASN A 6 -9.29 27.35 7.76
N LYS A 7 -9.54 28.31 6.86
CA LYS A 7 -9.54 28.09 5.40
C LYS A 7 -8.27 27.36 4.91
N SER A 8 -7.12 27.61 5.52
CA SER A 8 -5.88 26.89 5.17
C SER A 8 -5.94 25.41 5.51
N ALA A 9 -6.60 25.03 6.63
CA ALA A 9 -6.78 23.64 7.00
C ALA A 9 -7.74 22.91 6.04
N GLU A 10 -8.81 23.58 5.59
CA GLU A 10 -9.73 23.07 4.57
C GLU A 10 -9.02 22.82 3.23
N LEU A 11 -8.16 23.76 2.81
CA LEU A 11 -7.37 23.63 1.59
C LEU A 11 -6.36 22.48 1.67
N VAL A 12 -5.67 22.32 2.80
CA VAL A 12 -4.76 21.19 3.04
C VAL A 12 -5.52 19.87 2.93
N TRP A 13 -6.64 19.73 3.64
CA TRP A 13 -7.48 18.54 3.60
C TRP A 13 -7.95 18.21 2.17
N THR A 14 -8.53 19.20 1.48
CA THR A 14 -9.09 19.00 0.15
C THR A 14 -8.02 18.59 -0.86
N ARG A 15 -6.84 19.25 -0.83
CA ARG A 15 -5.71 18.90 -1.72
C ARG A 15 -5.17 17.52 -1.41
N MET A 16 -5.00 17.18 -0.13
CA MET A 16 -4.47 15.87 0.29
C MET A 16 -5.37 14.71 -0.14
N VAL A 17 -6.69 14.82 0.09
CA VAL A 17 -7.64 13.76 -0.29
C VAL A 17 -7.76 13.63 -1.80
N SER A 18 -7.88 14.76 -2.52
CA SER A 18 -8.02 14.74 -3.97
C SER A 18 -6.78 14.19 -4.67
N ILE A 19 -5.58 14.65 -4.29
CA ILE A 19 -4.35 14.18 -4.93
C ILE A 19 -4.05 12.71 -4.61
N SER A 20 -4.34 12.26 -3.38
CA SER A 20 -4.19 10.86 -3.00
C SER A 20 -5.01 9.93 -3.89
N GLY A 21 -6.30 10.24 -4.08
CA GLY A 21 -7.18 9.48 -4.97
C GLY A 21 -6.68 9.46 -6.42
N ILE A 22 -6.32 10.63 -6.96
CA ILE A 22 -5.81 10.74 -8.35
C ILE A 22 -4.55 9.90 -8.56
N LEU A 23 -3.61 9.93 -7.61
CA LEU A 23 -2.36 9.16 -7.71
C LEU A 23 -2.61 7.66 -7.62
N VAL A 24 -3.47 7.21 -6.70
CA VAL A 24 -3.85 5.80 -6.56
C VAL A 24 -4.54 5.30 -7.82
N ASP A 25 -5.53 6.04 -8.34
CA ASP A 25 -6.26 5.67 -9.56
C ASP A 25 -5.34 5.58 -10.77
N ARG A 26 -4.35 6.47 -10.85
CA ARG A 26 -3.37 6.45 -11.94
C ARG A 26 -2.42 5.26 -11.86
N ILE A 27 -1.94 4.91 -10.67
CA ILE A 27 -1.11 3.71 -10.49
C ILE A 27 -1.93 2.47 -10.87
N GLU A 28 -3.19 2.38 -10.44
CA GLU A 28 -4.08 1.27 -10.77
C GLU A 28 -4.31 1.17 -12.30
N ALA A 29 -4.54 2.30 -12.97
CA ALA A 29 -4.69 2.34 -14.43
C ALA A 29 -3.42 1.87 -15.15
N ASN A 30 -2.25 2.38 -14.75
CA ASN A 30 -0.98 2.01 -15.37
C ASN A 30 -0.66 0.51 -15.17
N LEU A 31 -0.92 -0.05 -13.99
CA LEU A 31 -0.76 -1.49 -13.75
C LEU A 31 -1.67 -2.30 -14.66
N LYS A 32 -2.93 -1.88 -14.81
CA LYS A 32 -3.90 -2.54 -15.69
C LYS A 32 -3.47 -2.49 -17.16
N ASP A 33 -2.98 -1.36 -17.64
CA ASP A 33 -2.55 -1.19 -19.03
C ASP A 33 -1.33 -2.09 -19.37
N GLU A 34 -0.48 -2.37 -18.38
CA GLU A 34 0.64 -3.31 -18.48
C GLU A 34 0.23 -4.78 -18.22
N GLY A 35 -1.06 -5.06 -18.02
CA GLY A 35 -1.57 -6.41 -17.76
C GLY A 35 -1.15 -6.98 -16.40
N LEU A 36 -0.79 -6.13 -15.44
CA LEU A 36 -0.33 -6.50 -14.10
C LEU A 36 -1.50 -6.62 -13.10
N PRO A 37 -1.27 -7.28 -11.95
CA PRO A 37 -2.29 -7.37 -10.90
C PRO A 37 -2.75 -6.01 -10.36
N PRO A 38 -3.91 -5.95 -9.68
CA PRO A 38 -4.39 -4.74 -9.01
C PRO A 38 -3.42 -4.21 -7.95
N LEU A 39 -3.41 -2.90 -7.68
CA LEU A 39 -2.49 -2.28 -6.71
C LEU A 39 -2.62 -2.88 -5.31
N SER A 40 -3.83 -3.29 -4.93
CA SER A 40 -4.07 -4.00 -3.66
C SER A 40 -3.20 -5.26 -3.48
N TRP A 41 -2.78 -5.92 -4.56
CA TRP A 41 -1.90 -7.09 -4.51
C TRP A 41 -0.47 -6.66 -4.16
N TYR A 42 0.00 -5.56 -4.73
CA TYR A 42 1.33 -5.00 -4.43
C TYR A 42 1.48 -4.70 -2.95
N ASP A 43 0.52 -3.99 -2.34
CA ASP A 43 0.58 -3.61 -0.94
C ASP A 43 0.65 -4.82 0.00
N VAL A 44 -0.15 -5.87 -0.26
CA VAL A 44 -0.10 -7.11 0.54
C VAL A 44 1.22 -7.84 0.33
N LEU A 45 1.66 -8.01 -0.92
CA LEU A 45 2.90 -8.73 -1.22
C LEU A 45 4.12 -8.04 -0.62
N LEU A 46 4.15 -6.70 -0.63
CA LEU A 46 5.21 -5.92 -0.01
C LEU A 46 5.29 -6.19 1.51
N GLU A 47 4.16 -6.19 2.21
CA GLU A 47 4.14 -6.42 3.66
C GLU A 47 4.46 -7.86 4.04
N VAL A 48 3.99 -8.84 3.27
CA VAL A 48 4.33 -10.25 3.47
C VAL A 48 5.83 -10.50 3.19
N GLU A 49 6.40 -9.85 2.18
CA GLU A 49 7.83 -9.93 1.89
C GLU A 49 8.69 -9.29 2.99
N ARG A 50 8.28 -8.11 3.49
CA ARG A 50 8.96 -7.42 4.61
C ARG A 50 8.97 -8.23 5.90
N ALA A 51 7.96 -9.06 6.11
CA ALA A 51 7.89 -9.95 7.27
C ALA A 51 8.95 -11.07 7.23
N GLY A 52 9.55 -11.34 6.07
CA GLY A 52 10.61 -12.31 5.91
C GLY A 52 10.14 -13.78 6.01
N PRO A 53 11.08 -14.72 6.22
CA PRO A 53 10.80 -16.16 6.16
C PRO A 53 9.79 -16.66 7.20
N GLY A 54 9.64 -15.95 8.32
CA GLY A 54 8.67 -16.29 9.37
C GLY A 54 7.23 -15.99 9.00
N GLY A 55 6.99 -15.22 7.94
CA GLY A 55 5.67 -14.79 7.51
C GLY A 55 5.01 -13.81 8.47
N ILE A 56 3.74 -13.54 8.24
CA ILE A 56 2.96 -12.55 8.98
C ILE A 56 1.51 -13.03 9.14
N ARG A 57 0.87 -12.70 10.27
CA ARG A 57 -0.53 -13.06 10.49
C ARG A 57 -1.45 -12.13 9.69
N PRO A 58 -2.60 -12.62 9.16
CA PRO A 58 -3.53 -11.80 8.38
C PRO A 58 -3.99 -10.49 9.03
N PHE A 59 -4.15 -10.45 10.36
CA PHE A 59 -4.55 -9.22 11.04
C PHE A 59 -3.41 -8.19 11.08
N GLU A 60 -2.16 -8.64 11.24
CA GLU A 60 -0.98 -7.75 11.22
C GLU A 60 -0.75 -7.20 9.82
N ILE A 61 -1.04 -7.97 8.75
CA ILE A 61 -1.02 -7.45 7.38
C ILE A 61 -1.94 -6.25 7.29
N LYS A 62 -3.20 -6.40 7.74
CA LYS A 62 -4.22 -5.35 7.67
C LYS A 62 -3.79 -4.07 8.40
N GLU A 63 -3.08 -4.19 9.51
CA GLU A 63 -2.56 -3.04 10.28
C GLU A 63 -1.42 -2.30 9.58
N ARG A 64 -0.71 -2.97 8.65
CA ARG A 64 0.47 -2.43 7.95
C ARG A 64 0.20 -1.95 6.54
N LEU A 65 -0.97 -2.27 5.95
CA LEU A 65 -1.30 -1.87 4.59
C LEU A 65 -1.30 -0.35 4.45
N LEU A 66 -0.59 0.13 3.42
CA LEU A 66 -0.57 1.55 3.07
C LEU A 66 -1.96 2.02 2.63
N LEU A 67 -2.59 1.27 1.71
CA LEU A 67 -3.95 1.55 1.26
C LEU A 67 -4.95 0.68 2.03
N PRO A 68 -5.99 1.28 2.65
CA PRO A 68 -7.02 0.52 3.33
C PRO A 68 -7.68 -0.51 2.38
N GLN A 69 -7.70 -1.78 2.79
CA GLN A 69 -8.34 -2.84 2.02
C GLN A 69 -9.54 -3.43 2.76
N TYR A 70 -10.68 -3.47 2.07
CA TYR A 70 -11.85 -4.20 2.54
C TYR A 70 -11.72 -5.68 2.16
N GLY A 71 -11.98 -6.58 3.12
CA GLY A 71 -11.98 -8.02 2.84
C GLY A 71 -10.60 -8.62 2.63
N THR A 72 -9.61 -8.26 3.46
CA THR A 72 -8.24 -8.81 3.45
C THR A 72 -8.20 -10.34 3.34
N SER A 73 -9.08 -11.07 4.02
CA SER A 73 -9.16 -12.54 3.91
C SER A 73 -9.48 -13.02 2.49
N ARG A 74 -10.37 -12.34 1.76
CA ARG A 74 -10.69 -12.67 0.36
C ARG A 74 -9.52 -12.33 -0.56
N LEU A 75 -8.85 -11.22 -0.31
CA LEU A 75 -7.65 -10.83 -1.06
C LEU A 75 -6.52 -11.85 -0.87
N LEU A 76 -6.24 -12.25 0.37
CA LEU A 76 -5.25 -13.29 0.68
C LEU A 76 -5.59 -14.63 0.02
N LYS A 77 -6.87 -15.01 0.02
CA LYS A 77 -7.30 -16.20 -0.71
C LYS A 77 -6.98 -16.11 -2.21
N ARG A 78 -7.30 -14.99 -2.87
CA ARG A 78 -6.98 -14.79 -4.29
C ARG A 78 -5.47 -14.82 -4.57
N LEU A 79 -4.66 -14.25 -3.68
CA LEU A 79 -3.20 -14.30 -3.79
C LEU A 79 -2.67 -15.73 -3.62
N ALA A 80 -3.27 -16.53 -2.74
CA ALA A 80 -2.90 -17.92 -2.53
C ALA A 80 -3.33 -18.79 -3.73
N ASP A 81 -4.56 -18.59 -4.23
CA ASP A 81 -5.09 -19.25 -5.43
C ASP A 81 -4.24 -18.93 -6.67
N ALA A 82 -3.67 -17.72 -6.75
CA ALA A 82 -2.72 -17.31 -7.79
C ALA A 82 -1.28 -17.79 -7.55
N GLY A 83 -0.99 -18.45 -6.43
CA GLY A 83 0.34 -18.98 -6.09
C GLY A 83 1.36 -17.93 -5.64
N TYR A 84 0.94 -16.71 -5.31
CA TYR A 84 1.84 -15.63 -4.87
C TYR A 84 2.12 -15.63 -3.37
N VAL A 85 1.25 -16.24 -2.58
CA VAL A 85 1.47 -16.49 -1.16
C VAL A 85 1.12 -17.93 -0.80
N THR A 86 1.65 -18.42 0.31
CA THR A 86 1.15 -19.63 0.97
C THR A 86 0.59 -19.29 2.34
N THR A 87 -0.36 -20.10 2.78
CA THR A 87 -0.94 -20.02 4.12
C THR A 87 -0.70 -21.33 4.86
N ALA A 88 -0.20 -21.26 6.08
CA ALA A 88 -0.01 -22.42 6.96
C ALA A 88 -0.62 -22.16 8.34
N ASP A 89 -1.06 -23.21 9.01
CA ASP A 89 -1.53 -23.11 10.39
C ASP A 89 -0.35 -22.80 11.32
N CYS A 90 -0.58 -21.90 12.29
CA CYS A 90 0.42 -21.52 13.27
C CYS A 90 0.58 -22.65 14.30
N VAL A 91 1.74 -23.32 14.26
CA VAL A 91 2.08 -24.43 15.18
C VAL A 91 2.09 -23.98 16.65
N ALA A 92 2.32 -22.69 16.92
CA ALA A 92 2.48 -22.16 18.28
C ALA A 92 1.16 -21.98 19.06
N ASP A 93 0.03 -21.74 18.38
CA ASP A 93 -1.26 -21.52 19.06
C ASP A 93 -2.44 -22.29 18.46
N GLY A 94 -2.23 -23.01 17.35
CA GLY A 94 -3.24 -23.82 16.66
C GLY A 94 -4.47 -23.04 16.17
N ARG A 95 -4.46 -21.71 16.27
CA ARG A 95 -5.65 -20.85 16.08
C ARG A 95 -5.40 -19.66 15.15
N GLY A 96 -4.20 -19.52 14.60
CA GLY A 96 -3.86 -18.51 13.60
C GLY A 96 -3.33 -19.08 12.28
N GLN A 97 -3.53 -18.36 11.18
CA GLN A 97 -2.82 -18.60 9.92
C GLN A 97 -1.58 -17.71 9.84
N ILE A 98 -0.50 -18.25 9.28
CA ILE A 98 0.69 -17.49 8.87
C ILE A 98 0.69 -17.43 7.34
N VAL A 99 0.91 -16.23 6.80
CA VAL A 99 1.06 -15.98 5.36
C VAL A 99 2.54 -15.80 5.05
N THR A 100 3.06 -16.52 4.05
CA THR A 100 4.42 -16.30 3.53
C THR A 100 4.39 -16.04 2.03
N ILE A 101 5.35 -15.27 1.53
CA ILE A 101 5.43 -14.94 0.10
C ILE A 101 6.22 -16.02 -0.65
N THR A 102 5.69 -16.44 -1.81
CA THR A 102 6.36 -17.41 -2.69
C THR A 102 7.43 -16.73 -3.56
N PRO A 103 8.29 -17.49 -4.25
CA PRO A 103 9.13 -16.92 -5.30
C PRO A 103 8.32 -16.16 -6.36
N ALA A 104 7.22 -16.74 -6.86
CA ALA A 104 6.35 -16.08 -7.83
C ALA A 104 5.73 -14.78 -7.29
N GLY A 105 5.39 -14.74 -5.99
CA GLY A 105 4.91 -13.53 -5.33
C GLY A 105 5.95 -12.42 -5.27
N ARG A 106 7.21 -12.76 -5.02
CA ARG A 106 8.33 -11.80 -5.08
C ARG A 106 8.53 -11.28 -6.49
N ASP A 107 8.50 -12.19 -7.47
CA ASP A 107 8.69 -11.85 -8.88
C ASP A 107 7.60 -10.90 -9.39
N ILE A 108 6.32 -11.20 -9.13
CA ILE A 108 5.22 -10.34 -9.59
C ILE A 108 5.25 -8.97 -8.88
N ARG A 109 5.55 -8.92 -7.58
CA ARG A 109 5.71 -7.65 -6.86
C ARG A 109 6.87 -6.82 -7.43
N ALA A 110 7.98 -7.46 -7.77
CA ALA A 110 9.12 -6.81 -8.41
C ALA A 110 8.78 -6.28 -9.82
N GLN A 111 7.95 -6.99 -10.60
CA GLN A 111 7.46 -6.53 -11.90
C GLN A 111 6.50 -5.34 -11.80
N MET A 112 5.71 -5.26 -10.73
CA MET A 112 4.81 -4.14 -10.48
C MET A 112 5.54 -2.84 -10.09
N TRP A 113 6.70 -2.95 -9.43
CA TRP A 113 7.40 -1.79 -8.89
C TRP A 113 7.82 -0.75 -9.95
N PRO A 114 8.41 -1.11 -11.11
CA PRO A 114 8.72 -0.14 -12.15
C PRO A 114 7.53 0.72 -12.59
N VAL A 115 6.34 0.12 -12.72
CA VAL A 115 5.11 0.81 -13.12
C VAL A 115 4.64 1.76 -12.01
N TYR A 116 4.62 1.28 -10.77
CA TYR A 116 4.34 2.12 -9.59
C TYR A 116 5.32 3.30 -9.51
N ALA A 117 6.63 3.00 -9.54
CA ALA A 117 7.69 3.99 -9.39
C ALA A 117 7.67 5.03 -10.52
N ASN A 118 7.26 4.65 -11.73
CA ASN A 118 7.12 5.60 -12.82
C ASN A 118 6.01 6.62 -12.57
N ALA A 119 4.85 6.19 -12.05
CA ALA A 119 3.79 7.12 -11.67
C ALA A 119 4.27 8.11 -10.58
N LEU A 120 4.98 7.62 -9.55
CA LEU A 120 5.57 8.50 -8.54
C LEU A 120 6.60 9.47 -9.12
N ARG A 121 7.42 9.01 -10.07
CA ARG A 121 8.41 9.86 -10.73
C ARG A 121 7.74 11.01 -11.47
N THR A 122 6.78 10.70 -12.34
CA THR A 122 6.11 11.68 -13.19
C THR A 122 5.23 12.65 -12.40
N ASP A 123 4.53 12.16 -11.37
CA ASP A 123 3.48 12.93 -10.72
C ASP A 123 3.87 13.56 -9.39
N VAL A 124 4.97 13.09 -8.80
CA VAL A 124 5.50 13.65 -7.55
C VAL A 124 6.91 14.18 -7.76
N GLN A 125 7.85 13.33 -8.18
CA GLN A 125 9.28 13.70 -8.24
C GLN A 125 9.58 14.79 -9.27
N GLU A 126 8.92 14.79 -10.42
CA GLU A 126 9.11 15.82 -11.47
C GLU A 126 8.36 17.13 -11.15
N LYS A 127 7.46 17.13 -10.17
CA LYS A 127 6.62 18.28 -9.79
C LYS A 127 7.13 19.02 -8.57
N LEU A 128 7.96 18.37 -7.75
CA LEU A 128 8.51 18.91 -6.52
C LEU A 128 10.04 18.82 -6.58
N THR A 129 10.71 19.89 -6.16
CA THR A 129 12.12 19.80 -5.80
C THR A 129 12.33 18.83 -4.63
N GLY A 130 13.55 18.34 -4.45
CA GLY A 130 13.89 17.47 -3.32
C GLY A 130 13.54 18.10 -1.97
N GLU A 131 13.84 19.39 -1.80
CA GLU A 131 13.52 20.15 -0.58
C GLU A 131 12.01 20.27 -0.34
N GLU A 132 11.22 20.58 -1.38
CA GLU A 132 9.76 20.64 -1.26
C GLU A 132 9.15 19.28 -0.90
N ALA A 133 9.67 18.19 -1.48
CA ALA A 133 9.21 16.84 -1.18
C ALA A 133 9.51 16.44 0.28
N GLU A 134 10.73 16.73 0.76
CA GLU A 134 11.11 16.51 2.16
C GLU A 134 10.26 17.35 3.12
N GLN A 135 10.06 18.62 2.81
CA GLN A 135 9.22 19.51 3.60
C GLN A 135 7.77 19.03 3.66
N LEU A 136 7.19 18.64 2.52
CA LEU A 136 5.83 18.12 2.46
C LEU A 136 5.70 16.82 3.25
N ALA A 137 6.66 15.89 3.12
CA ALA A 137 6.69 14.65 3.88
C ALA A 137 6.74 14.92 5.40
N ALA A 138 7.57 15.86 5.85
CA ALA A 138 7.66 16.24 7.26
C ALA A 138 6.35 16.88 7.76
N LEU A 139 5.71 17.74 6.96
CA LEU A 139 4.44 18.38 7.32
C LEU A 139 3.29 17.36 7.42
N LEU A 140 3.19 16.43 6.47
CA LEU A 140 2.21 15.33 6.52
C LEU A 140 2.48 14.39 7.69
N GLY A 141 3.76 14.16 8.04
CA GLY A 141 4.16 13.37 9.20
C GLY A 141 3.58 13.90 10.53
N LYS A 142 3.46 15.23 10.68
CA LYS A 142 2.84 15.86 11.87
C LYS A 142 1.35 15.55 12.05
N LEU A 143 0.69 15.05 11.01
CA LEU A 143 -0.74 14.71 11.03
C LEU A 143 -0.99 13.24 11.40
N ARG A 144 0.06 12.41 11.48
CA ARG A 144 -0.09 11.01 11.90
C ARG A 144 -0.40 10.96 13.41
N PRO A 145 -1.37 10.14 13.85
CA PRO A 145 -1.63 9.93 15.27
C PRO A 145 -0.39 9.30 15.93
N THR A 146 -0.09 9.75 17.15
CA THR A 146 0.98 9.22 18.00
C THR A 146 0.65 7.81 18.50
#